data_AF-A0A3N5PEC0-F1
#
_entry.id   AF-A0A3N5PEC0-F1
#
_cell.length_a   1.000
_cell.length_b   1.000
_cell.length_c   1.000
_cell.angle_alpha   90.00
_cell.angle_beta   90.00
_cell.angle_gamma   90.00
#
_symmetry.space_group_name_H-M   'P 1'
#
loop_
_entity.id
_entity.type
_entity.pdbx_description
1 polymer ?
#
loop_
_entity_poly.entity_id
_entity_poly.type
_entity_poly.pdbx_seq_one_letter_code
_entity_poly.pdbx_strand_id
1 'polypeptide(L)'
;GDYEEALNSYKEGLAEKPEDDGAVYNCGLVCEASGQYKEAGEYYAKAIHMSSGNKMYFEARQRVRSEIGGNGDGDTEKPSPVKKPKAKAAAAVID
;
A
#
# COMPACT_ATOMS: atom_id res chain seq x y z
N GLY A 1 -11.00 -4.23 17.50
CA GLY A 1 -9.62 -3.96 17.10
C GLY A 1 -9.66 -3.77 15.61
N ASP A 2 -10.04 -2.58 15.19
CA ASP A 2 -10.81 -2.40 13.97
C ASP A 2 -9.90 -2.10 12.78
N TYR A 3 -8.91 -2.96 12.59
CA TYR A 3 -7.96 -2.86 11.48
C TYR A 3 -8.66 -2.97 10.12
N GLU A 4 -9.71 -3.80 10.04
CA GLU A 4 -10.55 -3.90 8.83
C GLU A 4 -11.31 -2.61 8.53
N GLU A 5 -11.85 -1.93 9.55
CA GLU A 5 -12.55 -0.66 9.39
C GLU A 5 -11.59 0.46 8.98
N ALA A 6 -10.39 0.48 9.55
CA ALA A 6 -9.32 1.40 9.17
C ALA A 6 -8.89 1.18 7.70
N LEU A 7 -8.66 -0.07 7.30
CA LEU A 7 -8.36 -0.42 5.90
C LEU A 7 -9.49 -0.03 4.95
N ASN A 8 -10.75 -0.23 5.35
CA ASN A 8 -11.89 0.17 4.54
C ASN A 8 -11.92 1.69 4.34
N SER A 9 -11.72 2.46 5.42
CA SER A 9 -11.68 3.92 5.38
C SER A 9 -10.59 4.44 4.44
N TYR A 10 -9.39 3.85 4.49
CA TYR A 10 -8.32 4.21 3.55
C TYR A 10 -8.62 3.77 2.11
N LYS A 11 -9.25 2.61 1.89
CA LYS A 11 -9.66 2.15 0.55
C LYS A 11 -10.70 3.08 -0.09
N GLU A 12 -11.66 3.58 0.69
CA GLU A 12 -12.62 4.58 0.21
C GLU A 12 -11.93 5.91 -0.13
N GLY A 13 -11.03 6.38 0.73
CA GLY A 13 -10.21 7.56 0.44
C GLY A 13 -9.38 7.40 -0.84
N LEU A 14 -8.79 6.22 -1.05
CA LEU A 14 -8.04 5.88 -2.26
C LEU A 14 -8.93 5.73 -3.51
N ALA A 15 -10.23 5.47 -3.35
CA ALA A 15 -11.17 5.47 -4.47
C ALA A 15 -11.43 6.89 -4.99
N GLU A 16 -11.40 7.89 -4.11
CA GLU A 16 -11.50 9.30 -4.47
C GLU A 16 -10.14 9.87 -4.92
N LYS A 17 -9.07 9.54 -4.21
CA LYS A 17 -7.71 10.01 -4.45
C LYS A 17 -6.74 8.84 -4.64
N PRO A 18 -6.73 8.22 -5.84
CA PRO A 18 -5.93 7.03 -6.10
C PRO A 18 -4.42 7.27 -6.09
N GLU A 19 -3.99 8.53 -6.06
CA GLU A 19 -2.59 8.97 -6.09
C GLU A 19 -2.08 9.40 -4.70
N ASP A 20 -2.86 9.20 -3.64
CA ASP A 20 -2.44 9.49 -2.27
C ASP A 20 -1.49 8.40 -1.74
N ASP A 21 -0.19 8.62 -1.95
CA ASP A 21 0.85 7.69 -1.48
C ASP A 21 0.90 7.56 0.05
N GLY A 22 0.45 8.58 0.78
CA GLY A 22 0.32 8.55 2.24
C GLY A 22 -0.80 7.62 2.70
N ALA A 23 -1.96 7.65 2.04
CA ALA A 23 -3.05 6.71 2.30
C ALA A 23 -2.65 5.27 1.95
N VAL A 24 -1.93 5.05 0.84
CA VAL A 24 -1.37 3.73 0.50
C VAL A 24 -0.38 3.25 1.56
N TYR A 25 0.50 4.13 2.04
CA TYR A 25 1.44 3.82 3.12
C TYR A 25 0.71 3.45 4.43
N ASN A 26 -0.34 4.18 4.79
CA ASN A 26 -1.13 3.91 5.99
C ASN A 26 -1.86 2.57 5.91
N CYS A 27 -2.36 2.15 4.75
CA CYS A 27 -2.85 0.77 4.56
C CYS A 27 -1.78 -0.26 4.94
N GLY A 28 -0.53 -0.02 4.54
CA GLY A 28 0.61 -0.87 4.90
C GLY A 28 0.84 -0.95 6.41
N LEU A 29 0.76 0.19 7.10
CA LEU A 29 0.89 0.24 8.57
C LEU A 29 -0.25 -0.50 9.28
N VAL A 30 -1.48 -0.40 8.78
CA VAL A 30 -2.62 -1.14 9.35
C VAL A 30 -2.44 -2.64 9.16
N CYS A 31 -2.00 -3.09 7.98
CA CYS A 31 -1.66 -4.49 7.74
C CYS A 31 -0.51 -4.97 8.63
N GLU A 32 0.55 -4.16 8.81
CA GLU A 32 1.68 -4.46 9.70
C GLU A 32 1.21 -4.62 11.15
N ALA A 33 0.37 -3.70 11.66
CA ALA A 33 -0.20 -3.77 12.99
C ALA A 33 -1.16 -4.98 13.18
N SER A 34 -1.75 -5.46 12.09
CA SER A 34 -2.59 -6.67 12.06
C SER A 34 -1.79 -7.97 11.94
N GLY A 35 -0.46 -7.90 11.82
CA GLY A 35 0.41 -9.05 11.56
C GLY A 35 0.38 -9.57 10.12
N GLN A 36 -0.31 -8.88 9.21
CA GLN A 36 -0.40 -9.22 7.79
C GLN A 36 0.80 -8.65 7.01
N TYR A 37 2.00 -9.13 7.35
CA TYR A 37 3.26 -8.60 6.81
C TYR A 37 3.37 -8.69 5.28
N LYS A 38 2.86 -9.77 4.66
CA LYS A 38 2.88 -9.90 3.18
C LYS A 38 2.09 -8.76 2.51
N GLU A 39 0.90 -8.47 3.02
CA GLU A 39 0.02 -7.42 2.49
C GLU A 39 0.60 -6.01 2.75
N ALA A 40 1.18 -5.80 3.94
CA ALA A 40 1.90 -4.56 4.27
C ALA A 40 3.05 -4.29 3.27
N GLY A 41 3.81 -5.32 2.91
CA GLY A 41 4.90 -5.23 1.93
C GLY A 41 4.43 -4.79 0.54
N GLU A 42 3.26 -5.26 0.09
CA GLU A 42 2.63 -4.87 -1.18
C GLU A 42 2.21 -3.39 -1.16
N TYR A 43 1.56 -2.93 -0.08
CA TYR A 43 1.18 -1.53 0.07
C TYR A 43 2.40 -0.60 0.09
N TYR A 44 3.44 -0.94 0.85
CA TYR A 44 4.67 -0.15 0.83
C TYR A 44 5.37 -0.15 -0.53
N ALA A 45 5.36 -1.28 -1.26
CA ALA A 45 5.88 -1.32 -2.62
C ALA A 45 5.12 -0.37 -3.56
N LYS A 46 3.79 -0.30 -3.42
CA LYS A 46 2.94 0.63 -4.18
C LYS A 46 3.22 2.09 -3.82
N ALA A 47 3.38 2.40 -2.53
CA ALA A 47 3.75 3.76 -2.07
C ALA A 47 5.13 4.19 -2.62
N ILE A 48 6.13 3.30 -2.63
CA ILE A 48 7.44 3.55 -3.25
C ILE A 48 7.32 3.78 -4.77
N HIS A 49 6.41 3.05 -5.44
CA HIS A 49 6.19 3.25 -6.87
C HIS A 49 5.60 4.63 -7.18
N MET A 50 4.74 5.15 -6.30
CA MET A 50 4.16 6.48 -6.42
C MET A 50 5.15 7.59 -6.05
N SER A 51 5.91 7.39 -4.96
CA SER A 51 6.87 8.36 -4.43
C SER A 51 8.23 7.68 -4.18
N SER A 52 8.99 7.49 -5.26
CA SER A 52 10.24 6.71 -5.24
C SER A 52 11.39 7.36 -4.45
N GLY A 53 11.26 8.63 -4.06
CA GLY A 53 12.22 9.34 -3.21
C GLY A 53 11.92 9.27 -1.72
N ASN A 54 10.78 8.69 -1.31
CA ASN A 54 10.37 8.68 0.09
C ASN A 54 11.06 7.54 0.86
N LYS A 55 12.12 7.90 1.60
CA LYS A 55 12.90 6.97 2.43
C LYS A 55 12.03 6.22 3.45
N MET A 56 10.99 6.87 3.98
CA MET A 56 10.09 6.26 4.97
C MET A 56 9.42 5.01 4.43
N TYR A 57 8.97 5.03 3.17
CA TYR A 57 8.29 3.89 2.55
C TYR A 57 9.26 2.73 2.30
N PHE A 58 10.49 3.06 1.91
CA PHE A 58 11.55 2.07 1.76
C PHE A 58 11.91 1.43 3.10
N GLU A 59 12.05 2.22 4.16
CA GLU A 59 12.36 1.72 5.50
C GLU A 59 11.24 0.85 6.07
N ALA A 60 9.98 1.23 5.88
CA ALA A 60 8.83 0.43 6.30
C ALA A 60 8.75 -0.90 5.56
N ARG A 61 8.98 -0.90 4.23
CA ARG A 61 9.06 -2.14 3.44
C ARG A 61 10.20 -3.06 3.89
N GLN A 62 11.37 -2.49 4.19
CA GLN A 62 12.50 -3.28 4.68
C GLN A 62 12.24 -3.87 6.06
N ARG A 63 11.61 -3.13 6.97
CA ARG A 63 11.23 -3.61 8.30
C ARG A 63 10.32 -4.84 8.17
N VAL A 64 9.24 -4.72 7.41
CA VAL A 64 8.29 -5.82 7.20
C VAL A 64 8.93 -7.01 6.49
N ARG A 65 9.85 -6.78 5.55
CA ARG A 65 10.59 -7.87 4.89
C ARG A 65 11.46 -8.68 5.87
N SER A 66 12.04 -8.03 6.88
CA SER A 66 12.78 -8.73 7.93
C SER A 66 11.85 -9.61 8.77
N GLU A 67 10.63 -9.16 9.05
CA GLU A 67 9.63 -9.96 9.79
C GLU A 67 9.16 -11.18 8.97
N ILE A 68 8.98 -11.03 7.65
CA ILE A 68 8.64 -12.14 6.73
C ILE A 68 9.79 -13.17 6.66
N GLY A 69 11.04 -12.72 6.67
CA GLY A 69 12.21 -13.60 6.58
C GLY A 69 12.52 -14.38 7.87
N GLY A 70 11.99 -13.95 9.02
CA GLY A 70 12.15 -14.64 10.31
C GLY A 70 11.14 -15.78 10.53
N ASN A 71 9.94 -15.67 9.96
CA ASN A 71 8.91 -16.71 9.98
C ASN A 71 8.82 -17.35 8.59
N GLY A 72 9.73 -18.30 8.35
CA GLY A 72 9.91 -18.93 7.05
C GLY A 72 8.66 -19.64 6.55
N ASP A 73 8.08 -19.10 5.49
CA ASP A 73 7.51 -19.84 4.36
C ASP A 73 7.67 -18.94 3.14
N GLY A 74 8.86 -19.06 2.54
CA GLY A 74 9.26 -18.31 1.37
C GLY A 74 8.47 -18.73 0.15
N ASP A 75 7.33 -18.09 -0.09
CA ASP A 75 6.79 -17.98 -1.43
C ASP A 75 7.14 -16.59 -1.95
N THR A 76 8.22 -16.55 -2.74
CA THR A 76 8.63 -15.40 -3.52
C THR A 76 7.55 -15.11 -4.57
N GLU A 77 6.44 -14.54 -4.15
CA GLU A 77 5.43 -14.05 -5.07
C GLU A 77 6.03 -12.86 -5.78
N LYS A 78 6.28 -13.03 -7.09
CA LYS A 78 6.58 -11.94 -8.02
C LYS A 78 5.65 -10.78 -7.70
N PRO A 79 6.14 -9.52 -7.71
CA PRO A 79 5.26 -8.37 -7.55
C PRO A 79 4.12 -8.53 -8.53
N SER A 80 2.90 -8.71 -8.01
CA SER A 80 1.70 -8.74 -8.84
C SER A 80 1.73 -7.45 -9.65
N PRO A 81 1.57 -7.50 -10.99
CA PRO A 81 1.60 -6.29 -11.79
C PRO A 81 0.49 -5.39 -11.26
N VAL A 82 0.88 -4.34 -10.52
CA VAL A 82 -0.01 -3.27 -10.10
C VAL A 82 -0.67 -2.81 -11.39
N LYS A 83 -1.95 -3.19 -11.56
CA LYS A 83 -2.76 -2.69 -12.65
C LYS A 83 -2.72 -1.18 -12.46
N LYS A 84 -1.98 -0.50 -13.34
CA LYS A 84 -1.89 0.97 -13.34
C LYS A 84 -3.30 1.49 -13.15
N PRO A 85 -3.58 2.37 -12.16
CA PRO A 85 -4.90 2.95 -12.06
C PRO A 85 -5.18 3.60 -13.41
N LYS A 86 -6.24 3.15 -14.09
CA LYS A 86 -6.73 3.85 -15.26
C LYS A 86 -7.16 5.21 -14.74
N ALA A 87 -6.38 6.23 -15.03
CA ALA A 87 -6.70 7.62 -14.72
C ALA A 87 -8.14 7.86 -15.19
N LYS A 88 -9.07 8.01 -14.24
CA LYS A 88 -10.40 8.51 -14.57
C LYS A 88 -10.17 9.99 -14.86
N ALA A 89 -10.12 10.32 -16.16
CA ALA A 89 -10.13 11.70 -16.62
C ALA A 89 -11.35 12.38 -15.99
N ALA A 90 -11.10 13.32 -15.07
CA ALA A 90 -12.11 14.23 -14.58
C ALA A 90 -12.47 15.15 -15.76
N ALA A 91 -13.55 14.81 -16.44
CA ALA A 91 -14.20 15.73 -17.37
C ALA A 91 -14.85 16.83 -16.53
N ALA A 92 -14.16 17.96 -16.41
CA ALA A 92 -14.78 19.22 -16.05
C ALA A 92 -15.71 19.62 -17.21
N VAL A 93 -17.01 19.42 -17.03
CA VAL A 93 -18.03 20.10 -17.83
C VAL A 93 -18.05 21.55 -17.36
N ILE A 94 -17.59 22.44 -18.24
CA ILE A 94 -17.86 23.87 -18.18
C ILE A 94 -18.96 24.10 -19.22
N ASP A 95 -20.20 24.25 -18.75
CA ASP A 95 -21.13 25.35 -19.07
C ASP A 95 -22.37 25.23 -18.15
#